data_AF-A0AA88L8T2-F1
#
_entry.id   AF-A0AA88L8T2-F1
#
_cell.length_a   1.000
_cell.length_b   1.000
_cell.length_c   1.000
_cell.angle_alpha   90.00
_cell.angle_beta   90.00
_cell.angle_gamma   90.00
#
_symmetry.space_group_name_H-M   'P 1'
#
loop_
_entity.id
_entity.type
_entity.pdbx_description
1 polymer ?
#
loop_
_entity_poly.entity_id
_entity_poly.type
_entity_poly.pdbx_seq_one_letter_code
_entity_poly.pdbx_strand_id
1 'polypeptide(L)'
;MDEKLYNCGRFAGSLRKHLFQEHLGFLEETEPINSADLVSESFYREFCRNTASSNTEIYEKVFNCLPASQLTTFSEIESYRSVKPLSIQNPEQAEEELKQLKGNLVLLPLDLLCNENLQPPPFTREFLLPTAAWT
;
A
#
# COMPACT_ATOMS: atom_id res chain seq x y z
N MET A 1 5.64 20.12 -14.28
CA MET A 1 6.07 18.74 -14.53
C MET A 1 7.55 18.73 -14.25
N ASP A 2 7.91 18.27 -13.07
CA ASP A 2 9.26 18.41 -12.52
C ASP A 2 9.69 19.89 -12.47
N GLU A 3 8.85 20.72 -11.85
CA GLU A 3 9.01 22.16 -11.63
C GLU A 3 9.07 23.03 -12.90
N LYS A 4 8.85 22.42 -14.06
CA LYS A 4 8.82 23.09 -15.36
C LYS A 4 7.40 23.31 -15.86
N LEU A 5 7.21 24.41 -16.59
CA LEU A 5 5.99 24.68 -17.34
C LEU A 5 5.68 23.52 -18.28
N TYR A 6 4.45 23.02 -18.22
CA TYR A 6 4.04 21.85 -18.98
C TYR A 6 2.57 21.93 -19.38
N ASN A 7 2.31 21.72 -20.67
CA ASN A 7 0.95 21.63 -21.18
C ASN A 7 0.40 20.23 -20.96
N CYS A 8 -0.52 20.10 -20.00
CA CYS A 8 -1.15 18.83 -19.69
C CYS A 8 -2.38 18.59 -20.57
N GLY A 9 -2.52 17.39 -21.12
CA GLY A 9 -3.75 16.99 -21.83
C GLY A 9 -4.94 16.98 -20.87
N ARG A 10 -6.08 17.54 -21.31
CA ARG A 10 -7.26 17.74 -20.44
C ARG A 10 -7.75 16.44 -19.79
N PHE A 11 -7.99 15.42 -20.59
CA PHE A 11 -8.57 14.14 -20.14
C PHE A 11 -7.62 13.36 -19.22
N ALA A 12 -6.41 13.03 -19.69
CA ALA A 12 -5.44 12.28 -18.89
C ALA A 12 -4.99 13.06 -17.64
N GLY A 13 -4.87 14.38 -17.76
CA GLY A 13 -4.53 15.27 -16.67
C GLY A 13 -5.58 15.29 -15.56
N SER A 14 -6.86 15.45 -15.93
CA SER A 14 -7.95 15.44 -14.95
C SER A 14 -8.10 14.07 -14.29
N LEU A 15 -8.04 12.99 -15.07
CA LEU A 15 -8.14 11.62 -14.53
C LEU A 15 -7.02 11.34 -13.53
N ARG A 16 -5.77 11.64 -13.90
CA ARG A 16 -4.62 11.44 -13.00
C ARG A 16 -4.76 12.24 -11.72
N LYS A 17 -5.12 13.53 -11.80
CA LYS A 17 -5.31 14.36 -10.60
C LYS A 17 -6.39 13.80 -9.68
N HIS A 18 -7.51 13.37 -10.26
CA HIS A 18 -8.61 12.77 -9.50
C HIS A 18 -8.16 11.50 -8.78
N LEU A 19 -7.45 10.58 -9.45
CA LEU A 19 -6.93 9.35 -8.82
C LEU A 19 -5.95 9.66 -7.68
N PHE A 20 -5.06 10.65 -7.86
CA PHE A 20 -4.15 11.07 -6.79
C PHE A 20 -4.92 11.68 -5.60
N GLN A 21 -5.96 12.48 -5.86
CA GLN A 21 -6.82 13.02 -4.80
C GLN A 21 -7.53 11.91 -4.04
N GLU A 22 -8.07 10.92 -4.73
CA GLU A 22 -8.72 9.76 -4.11
C GLU A 22 -7.75 8.97 -3.23
N HIS A 23 -6.62 8.52 -3.79
CA HIS A 23 -5.71 7.64 -3.07
C HIS A 23 -4.94 8.32 -1.94
N LEU A 24 -4.74 9.63 -2.00
CA LEU A 24 -4.07 10.40 -0.93
C LEU A 24 -5.05 11.02 0.07
N GLY A 25 -6.37 10.91 -0.16
CA GLY A 25 -7.40 11.41 0.78
C GLY A 25 -7.75 12.89 0.63
N PHE A 26 -7.52 13.48 -0.54
CA PHE A 26 -7.76 14.90 -0.84
C PHE A 26 -9.00 15.13 -1.72
N LEU A 27 -9.95 14.20 -1.81
CA LEU A 27 -11.16 14.42 -2.62
C LEU A 27 -12.03 15.55 -2.07
N GLU A 28 -12.08 15.70 -0.75
CA GLU A 28 -12.81 16.76 -0.07
C GLU A 28 -12.00 18.06 0.05
N GLU A 29 -10.68 17.98 -0.21
CA GLU A 29 -9.77 19.13 -0.19
C GLU A 29 -9.63 19.73 -1.60
N THR A 30 -10.27 20.88 -1.82
CA THR A 30 -10.36 21.52 -3.14
C THR A 30 -9.03 22.02 -3.73
N GLU A 31 -8.03 22.29 -2.88
CA GLU A 31 -6.90 23.17 -3.23
C GLU A 31 -5.52 22.48 -3.39
N PRO A 32 -5.07 21.50 -2.58
CA PRO A 32 -3.63 21.17 -2.53
C PRO A 32 -3.12 20.42 -3.76
N ILE A 33 -3.94 19.60 -4.44
CA ILE A 33 -3.48 18.78 -5.58
C ILE A 33 -3.71 19.42 -6.95
N ASN A 34 -4.70 20.31 -7.08
CA ASN A 34 -5.06 20.84 -8.38
C ASN A 34 -3.92 21.66 -9.02
N SER A 35 -3.07 22.27 -8.22
CA SER A 35 -1.88 23.03 -8.61
C SER A 35 -0.56 22.27 -8.39
N ALA A 36 -0.57 21.13 -7.69
CA ALA A 36 0.65 20.40 -7.34
C ALA A 36 1.33 19.75 -8.56
N ASP A 37 2.67 19.79 -8.54
CA ASP A 37 3.49 19.04 -9.48
C ASP A 37 3.60 17.58 -9.03
N LEU A 38 2.65 16.77 -9.48
CA LEU A 38 2.53 15.35 -9.12
C LEU A 38 3.76 14.47 -9.46
N VAL A 39 4.79 14.99 -10.14
CA VAL A 39 6.01 14.24 -10.44
C VAL A 39 7.27 14.82 -9.79
N SER A 40 7.15 15.90 -9.02
CA SER A 40 8.31 16.43 -8.30
C SER A 40 8.77 15.43 -7.23
N GLU A 41 10.08 15.44 -6.95
CA GLU A 41 10.63 14.59 -5.89
C GLU A 41 9.99 14.93 -4.52
N SER A 42 9.77 16.22 -4.26
CA SER A 42 9.09 16.71 -3.05
C SER A 42 7.70 16.11 -2.92
N PHE A 43 6.89 16.13 -3.98
CA PHE A 43 5.55 15.56 -3.95
C PHE A 43 5.59 14.06 -3.70
N TYR A 44 6.45 13.34 -4.42
CA TYR A 44 6.60 11.90 -4.25
C TYR A 44 7.03 11.52 -2.83
N ARG A 45 8.04 12.18 -2.27
CA ARG A 45 8.58 11.84 -0.95
C ARG A 45 7.66 12.28 0.17
N GLU A 46 7.24 13.55 0.15
CA GLU A 46 6.54 14.18 1.27
C GLU A 46 5.07 13.77 1.35
N PHE A 47 4.43 13.52 0.20
CA PHE A 47 3.03 13.12 0.16
C PHE A 47 2.91 11.63 -0.12
N CYS A 48 3.30 11.15 -1.30
CA CYS A 48 3.02 9.76 -1.68
C CYS A 48 3.71 8.75 -0.75
N ARG A 49 5.02 8.85 -0.58
CA ARG A 49 5.79 7.87 0.18
C ARG A 49 5.48 7.94 1.68
N ASN A 50 5.38 9.14 2.25
CA ASN A 50 5.07 9.30 3.66
C ASN A 50 3.65 8.83 3.99
N THR A 51 2.64 9.20 3.18
CA THR A 51 1.27 8.71 3.37
C THR A 51 1.23 7.19 3.25
N ALA A 52 1.87 6.61 2.23
CA ALA A 52 1.93 5.16 2.07
C ALA A 52 2.61 4.47 3.26
N SER A 53 3.75 4.98 3.74
CA SER A 53 4.46 4.42 4.89
C SER A 53 3.62 4.47 6.16
N SER A 54 3.06 5.65 6.48
CA SER A 54 2.26 5.86 7.68
C SER A 54 1.00 4.99 7.67
N ASN A 55 0.30 4.92 6.54
CA ASN A 55 -0.87 4.05 6.42
C ASN A 55 -0.50 2.57 6.59
N THR A 56 0.62 2.13 6.01
CA THR A 56 1.11 0.74 6.14
C THR A 56 1.34 0.38 7.61
N GLU A 57 2.04 1.24 8.35
CA GLU A 57 2.31 1.04 9.78
C GLU A 57 1.01 0.98 10.60
N ILE A 58 0.04 1.85 10.30
CA ILE A 58 -1.26 1.85 10.99
C ILE A 58 -2.03 0.56 10.68
N TYR A 59 -2.10 0.13 9.42
CA TYR A 59 -2.80 -1.10 9.05
C TYR A 59 -2.18 -2.33 9.72
N GLU A 60 -0.85 -2.45 9.68
CA GLU A 60 -0.13 -3.55 10.32
C GLU A 60 -0.34 -3.54 11.85
N LYS A 61 -0.29 -2.37 12.49
CA LYS A 61 -0.51 -2.25 13.95
C LYS A 61 -1.94 -2.56 14.36
N VAL A 62 -2.93 -2.05 13.64
CA VAL A 62 -4.35 -2.15 14.02
C VAL A 62 -4.92 -3.52 13.68
N PHE A 63 -4.57 -4.05 12.51
CA PHE A 63 -5.19 -5.26 11.95
C PHE A 63 -4.28 -6.46 11.92
N ASN A 64 -2.98 -6.29 12.15
CA ASN A 64 -2.01 -7.37 12.05
C ASN A 64 -2.18 -8.13 10.72
N CYS A 65 -2.32 -7.35 9.63
CA CYS A 65 -2.75 -7.81 8.33
C CYS A 65 -1.61 -8.36 7.47
N LEU A 66 -1.98 -9.12 6.43
CA LEU A 66 -1.06 -9.61 5.41
C LEU A 66 -1.45 -9.01 4.05
N PRO A 67 -0.49 -8.80 3.14
CA PRO A 67 0.94 -9.09 3.27
C PRO A 67 1.71 -8.01 4.08
N ALA A 68 2.87 -8.36 4.65
CA ALA A 68 3.71 -7.46 5.45
C ALA A 68 5.20 -7.78 5.25
N SER A 69 6.07 -6.76 5.12
CA SER A 69 7.48 -6.92 4.70
C SER A 69 8.36 -7.64 5.72
N GLN A 70 8.02 -7.57 7.01
CA GLN A 70 8.72 -8.22 8.11
C GLN A 70 8.54 -9.75 8.13
N LEU A 71 7.64 -10.30 7.31
CA LEU A 71 7.31 -11.72 7.27
C LEU A 71 8.01 -12.37 6.09
N THR A 72 9.22 -12.84 6.32
CA THR A 72 10.11 -13.37 5.30
C THR A 72 9.98 -14.88 5.11
N THR A 73 9.28 -15.57 6.01
CA THR A 73 9.06 -17.03 5.99
C THR A 73 7.61 -17.43 6.30
N PHE A 74 7.21 -18.66 5.92
CA PHE A 74 5.88 -19.15 6.23
C PHE A 74 5.66 -19.36 7.74
N SER A 75 6.71 -19.74 8.48
CA SER A 75 6.63 -19.92 9.94
C SER A 75 6.37 -18.60 10.68
N GLU A 76 6.96 -17.50 10.20
CA GLU A 76 6.68 -16.15 10.71
C GLU A 76 5.23 -15.76 10.44
N ILE A 77 4.67 -16.07 9.27
CA ILE A 77 3.25 -15.81 8.96
C ILE A 77 2.33 -16.59 9.92
N GLU A 78 2.61 -17.85 10.18
CA GLU A 78 1.81 -18.66 11.12
C GLU A 78 1.82 -18.06 12.52
N SER A 79 3.01 -17.68 13.00
CA SER A 79 3.18 -17.01 14.28
C SER A 79 2.43 -15.68 14.31
N TYR A 80 2.55 -14.88 13.26
CA TYR A 80 1.90 -13.57 13.14
C TYR A 80 0.37 -13.69 13.13
N ARG A 81 -0.21 -14.66 12.41
CA ARG A 81 -1.66 -14.92 12.38
C ARG A 81 -2.23 -15.40 13.71
N SER A 82 -1.42 -16.02 14.56
CA SER A 82 -1.86 -16.51 15.87
C SER A 82 -2.11 -15.36 16.86
N VAL A 83 -1.53 -14.18 16.61
CA VAL A 83 -1.70 -12.99 17.43
C VAL A 83 -3.04 -12.33 17.09
N LYS A 84 -3.87 -12.06 18.11
CA LYS A 84 -5.11 -11.30 17.90
C LYS A 84 -4.77 -9.85 17.56
N PRO A 85 -5.40 -9.23 16.55
CA PRO A 85 -5.13 -7.85 16.18
C PRO A 85 -5.69 -6.85 17.21
N LEU A 86 -5.14 -5.64 17.22
CA LEU A 86 -5.57 -4.57 18.14
C LEU A 86 -7.06 -4.23 17.96
N SER A 87 -7.56 -4.25 16.72
CA SER A 87 -8.99 -4.07 16.40
C SER A 87 -9.94 -5.02 17.16
N ILE A 88 -9.47 -6.21 17.55
CA ILE A 88 -10.25 -7.17 18.34
C ILE A 88 -9.95 -7.03 19.84
N GLN A 89 -8.68 -6.76 20.21
CA GLN A 89 -8.29 -6.67 21.61
C GLN A 89 -8.81 -5.39 22.28
N ASN A 90 -8.71 -4.26 21.58
CA ASN A 90 -9.13 -2.93 22.06
C ASN A 90 -9.66 -2.08 20.89
N PRO A 91 -10.96 -2.19 20.56
CA PRO A 91 -11.58 -1.47 19.46
C PRO A 91 -11.50 0.06 19.60
N GLU A 92 -11.61 0.60 20.82
CA GLU A 92 -11.56 2.05 21.05
C GLU A 92 -10.20 2.65 20.68
N GLN A 93 -9.12 1.96 21.09
CA GLN A 93 -7.77 2.38 20.71
C GLN A 93 -7.54 2.21 19.20
N ALA A 94 -8.05 1.13 18.60
CA ALA A 94 -7.97 0.93 17.16
C ALA A 94 -8.63 2.07 16.39
N GLU A 95 -9.83 2.51 16.80
CA GLU A 95 -10.51 3.65 16.17
C GLU A 95 -9.69 4.94 16.27
N GLU A 96 -8.99 5.20 17.38
CA GLU A 96 -8.16 6.39 17.53
C GLU A 96 -6.94 6.38 16.60
N GLU A 97 -6.29 5.22 16.42
CA GLU A 97 -5.18 5.06 15.49
C GLU A 97 -5.67 5.23 14.03
N LEU A 98 -6.85 4.71 13.70
CA LEU A 98 -7.42 4.79 12.35
C LEU A 98 -7.79 6.22 11.92
N LYS A 99 -8.03 7.15 12.86
CA LYS A 99 -8.26 8.57 12.54
C LYS A 99 -7.04 9.24 11.89
N GLN A 100 -5.86 8.67 12.04
CA GLN A 100 -4.63 9.19 11.44
C GLN A 100 -4.46 8.79 9.97
N LEU A 101 -5.24 7.83 9.48
CA LEU A 101 -5.19 7.38 8.09
C LEU A 101 -5.57 8.51 7.14
N LYS A 102 -4.82 8.61 6.04
CA LYS A 102 -5.09 9.55 4.95
C LYS A 102 -5.13 8.81 3.63
N GLY A 103 -6.30 8.84 2.98
CA GLY A 103 -6.51 8.10 1.74
C GLY A 103 -6.32 6.59 1.91
N ASN A 104 -5.91 5.93 0.84
CA ASN A 104 -5.86 4.47 0.74
C ASN A 104 -4.50 3.95 0.29
N LEU A 105 -3.51 4.83 0.11
CA LEU A 105 -2.19 4.44 -0.37
C LEU A 105 -1.43 3.68 0.72
N VAL A 106 -0.83 2.54 0.37
CA VAL A 106 0.02 1.71 1.23
C VAL A 106 1.26 1.26 0.44
N LEU A 107 2.32 0.88 1.15
CA LEU A 107 3.51 0.31 0.53
C LEU A 107 3.25 -1.14 0.16
N LEU A 108 3.68 -1.53 -1.04
CA LEU A 108 3.70 -2.93 -1.43
C LEU A 108 4.86 -3.62 -0.68
N PRO A 109 4.61 -4.69 0.11
CA PRO A 109 5.66 -5.36 0.86
C PRO A 109 6.48 -6.26 -0.05
N LEU A 110 7.62 -5.73 -0.51
CA LEU A 110 8.49 -6.43 -1.46
C LEU A 110 9.29 -7.59 -0.84
N ASP A 111 9.48 -7.56 0.48
CA ASP A 111 10.29 -8.54 1.21
C ASP A 111 9.45 -9.70 1.78
N LEU A 112 8.13 -9.71 1.51
CA LEU A 112 7.25 -10.80 1.92
C LEU A 112 7.75 -12.14 1.36
N LEU A 113 7.94 -13.12 2.24
CA LEU A 113 8.35 -14.49 1.89
C LEU A 113 9.62 -14.56 1.03
N CYS A 114 10.50 -13.57 1.12
CA CYS A 114 11.71 -13.51 0.31
C CYS A 114 12.73 -14.63 0.62
N ASN A 115 12.57 -15.31 1.76
CA ASN A 115 13.39 -16.47 2.17
C ASN A 115 12.73 -17.82 1.83
N GLU A 116 11.60 -17.85 1.12
CA GLU A 116 10.85 -19.06 0.76
C GLU A 116 10.84 -19.31 -0.75
N ASN A 117 10.70 -20.58 -1.15
CA ASN A 117 10.42 -20.91 -2.54
C ASN A 117 8.90 -20.87 -2.77
N LEU A 118 8.42 -19.86 -3.50
CA LEU A 118 7.01 -19.66 -3.82
C LEU A 118 6.50 -20.49 -5.01
N GLN A 119 7.35 -21.34 -5.61
CA GLN A 119 6.91 -22.28 -6.63
C GLN A 119 5.97 -23.33 -6.03
N PRO A 120 5.03 -23.88 -6.82
CA PRO A 120 4.23 -25.01 -6.39
C PRO A 120 5.13 -26.15 -5.89
N PRO A 121 4.81 -26.77 -4.73
CA PRO A 121 5.61 -27.87 -4.22
C PRO A 121 5.68 -29.03 -5.22
N PRO A 122 6.79 -29.79 -5.26
CA PRO A 122 6.92 -30.95 -6.12
C PRO A 122 5.76 -31.93 -5.89
N PHE A 123 5.30 -32.60 -6.95
CA PHE A 123 4.23 -33.61 -6.91
C PHE A 123 2.83 -33.08 -6.58
N THR A 124 2.61 -31.76 -6.62
CA THR A 124 1.27 -31.15 -6.58
C THR A 124 0.66 -31.05 -7.99
N ARG A 125 -0.67 -30.86 -8.10
CA ARG A 125 -1.32 -30.73 -9.42
C ARG A 125 -0.89 -29.43 -10.10
N GLU A 126 -0.65 -28.40 -9.31
CA GLU A 126 -0.19 -27.08 -9.68
C GLU A 126 1.24 -27.13 -10.25
N PHE A 127 2.08 -28.04 -9.74
CA PHE A 127 3.43 -28.28 -10.27
C PHE A 127 3.44 -28.93 -11.66
N LEU A 128 2.40 -29.72 -11.99
CA LEU A 128 2.28 -30.36 -13.31
C LEU A 128 1.84 -29.39 -14.41
N LEU A 129 1.35 -28.20 -14.04
CA LEU A 129 0.96 -27.19 -15.01
C LEU A 129 2.19 -26.53 -15.65
N PRO A 130 2.13 -26.17 -16.94
CA PRO A 130 3.19 -25.38 -17.56
C PRO A 130 3.30 -24.04 -16.84
N THR A 131 4.53 -23.51 -16.70
CA THR A 131 4.75 -22.21 -16.03
C THR A 131 3.98 -21.06 -16.68
N ALA A 132 3.66 -21.19 -17.97
CA ALA A 132 2.81 -20.26 -18.72
C ALA A 132 1.37 -20.13 -18.16
N ALA A 133 0.93 -21.02 -17.28
CA ALA A 133 -0.32 -20.84 -16.55
C ALA A 133 -0.26 -19.68 -15.53
N TRP A 134 0.94 -19.22 -15.17
CA TRP A 134 1.20 -18.25 -14.10
C TRP A 134 1.83 -16.93 -14.59
N THR A 135 2.12 -16.79 -15.89
CA THR A 135 2.81 -15.64 -16.50
C THR A 135 2.06 -15.18 -17.75
#